data_AF-A0A4Q8LX54-F1
#
_entry.id   AF-A0A4Q8LX54-F1
#
_cell.length_a   1.000
_cell.length_b   1.000
_cell.length_c   1.000
_cell.angle_alpha   90.00
_cell.angle_beta   90.00
_cell.angle_gamma   90.00
#
_symmetry.space_group_name_H-M   'P 1'
#
loop_
_entity.id
_entity.type
_entity.pdbx_description
1 polymer ?
#
loop_
_entity_poly.entity_id
_entity_poly.type
_entity_poly.pdbx_seq_one_letter_code
_entity_poly.pdbx_strand_id
1 'polypeptide(L)' 'MNITVIGAGSAGLVTAACLAELGHDARRFDVAA' A
#
# COMPACT_ATOMS: atom_id res chain seq x y z
N MET A 1 12.72 -1.42 -0.20
CA MET A 1 12.63 -0.16 0.60
C MET A 1 11.33 -0.19 1.40
N ASN A 2 11.22 0.52 2.53
CA ASN A 2 9.96 0.59 3.30
C ASN A 2 9.06 1.69 2.73
N ILE A 3 7.83 1.35 2.33
CA ILE A 3 6.90 2.27 1.67
C ILE A 3 5.54 2.18 2.35
N THR A 4 4.96 3.33 2.70
CA THR A 4 3.62 3.42 3.26
C THR A 4 2.67 4.08 2.26
N VAL A 5 1.58 3.39 1.94
CA VAL A 5 0.50 3.87 1.07
C VAL A 5 -0.66 4.36 1.94
N ILE A 6 -1.07 5.61 1.74
CA ILE A 6 -2.21 6.22 2.45
C ILE A 6 -3.48 6.14 1.59
N GLY A 7 -4.56 5.61 2.17
CA GLY A 7 -5.85 5.34 1.54
C GLY A 7 -6.01 3.86 1.16
N ALA A 8 -7.12 3.24 1.60
CA ALA A 8 -7.51 1.83 1.47
C ALA A 8 -8.42 1.51 0.26
N GLY A 9 -8.91 2.54 -0.46
CA GLY A 9 -9.69 2.35 -1.70
C GLY A 9 -8.91 1.64 -2.83
N SER A 10 -9.57 1.19 -3.90
CA SER A 10 -8.95 0.27 -4.89
C SER A 10 -7.54 0.68 -5.37
N ALA A 11 -7.32 1.97 -5.64
CA ALA A 11 -6.04 2.48 -6.12
C ALA A 11 -4.87 2.12 -5.20
N GLY A 12 -4.94 2.46 -3.91
CA GLY A 12 -3.84 2.15 -3.00
C GLY A 12 -3.64 0.63 -2.77
N LEU A 13 -4.62 -0.23 -3.13
CA LEU A 13 -4.57 -1.67 -2.85
C LEU A 13 -3.65 -2.28 -3.88
N VAL A 14 -3.97 -1.97 -5.12
CA VAL A 14 -3.18 -2.31 -6.28
C VAL A 14 -1.78 -1.72 -6.12
N THR A 15 -1.66 -0.45 -5.70
CA THR A 15 -0.35 0.15 -5.46
C THR A 15 0.46 -0.58 -4.40
N ALA A 16 -0.10 -0.86 -3.21
CA ALA A 16 0.61 -1.56 -2.15
C ALA A 16 0.98 -2.99 -2.56
N ALA A 17 0.10 -3.69 -3.28
CA ALA A 17 0.35 -5.04 -3.80
C ALA A 17 1.50 -5.06 -4.81
N CYS A 18 1.48 -4.19 -5.83
CA CYS A 18 2.55 -4.11 -6.82
C CYS A 18 3.90 -3.73 -6.17
N LEU A 19 3.89 -2.84 -5.18
CA LEU A 19 5.11 -2.49 -4.43
C LEU A 19 5.65 -3.70 -3.65
N ALA A 20 4.78 -4.52 -3.05
CA ALA A 20 5.20 -5.75 -2.40
C ALA A 20 5.78 -6.77 -3.40
N GLU A 21 5.17 -6.94 -4.58
CA GLU A 21 5.67 -7.81 -5.65
C GLU A 21 7.05 -7.38 -6.18
N LEU A 22 7.34 -6.07 -6.17
CA LEU A 22 8.64 -5.51 -6.53
C LEU A 22 9.70 -5.66 -5.41
N GLY A 23 9.37 -6.30 -4.28
CA GLY A 23 10.29 -6.56 -3.18
C GLY A 23 10.40 -5.44 -2.15
N HIS A 24 9.42 -4.52 -2.11
CA HIS A 24 9.36 -3.49 -1.06
C HIS A 24 8.60 -4.00 0.18
N ASP A 25 8.98 -3.55 1.37
CA ASP A 25 8.13 -3.69 2.57
C ASP A 25 7.05 -2.62 2.45
N ALA A 26 5.95 -2.99 1.80
CA ALA A 26 4.84 -2.09 1.52
C ALA A 26 3.75 -2.28 2.57
N ARG A 27 3.43 -1.21 3.30
CA ARG A 27 2.32 -1.17 4.25
C ARG A 27 1.28 -0.19 3.81
N ARG A 28 0.06 -0.43 4.25
CA ARG A 28 -1.07 0.37 3.89
C ARG A 28 -1.82 0.85 5.12
N PHE A 29 -2.21 2.11 5.09
CA PHE A 29 -3.00 2.73 6.15
C PHE A 29 -4.17 3.51 5.56
N ASP A 30 -5.29 3.46 6.26
CA ASP A 30 -6.44 4.34 6.06
C ASP A 30 -6.97 4.72 7.44
N VAL A 31 -7.64 5.87 7.51
CA VAL A 31 -8.45 6.19 8.68
C VAL A 31 -9.63 5.22 8.68
N ALA A 32 -10.00 4.71 9.85
CA ALA A 32 -11.23 3.93 9.98
C ALA A 32 -12.38 4.79 9.43
N ALA A 33 -13.07 4.27 8.41
CA ALA A 33 -14.29 4.89 7.89
C ALA A 33 -15.35 5.01 8.98
#